data_AF-A0A7U9SJW8-F1
#
_entry.id   AF-A0A7U9SJW8-F1
#
_cell.length_a   1.000
_cell.length_b   1.000
_cell.length_c   1.000
_cell.angle_alpha   90.00
_cell.angle_beta   90.00
_cell.angle_gamma   90.00
#
_symmetry.space_group_name_H-M   'P 1'
#
loop_
_entity.id
_entity.type
_entity.pdbx_description
1 polymer ?
#
loop_
_entity_poly.entity_id
_entity_poly.type
_entity_poly.pdbx_seq_one_letter_code
_entity_poly.pdbx_strand_id
1 'polypeptide(L)'
;MALPLLILCLIIVHELIHGITWAIFAKNHFHAIDFGIVWSTLSPYCTCFEPLKKWQYLLGTAMPTLVLGGGGAVVAVMTNQLLLFFAAEYMILSGGGDFQLILRSILADKRESLYCAHPYECAFVVFEK
;
A
#
# COMPACT_ATOMS: atom_id res chain seq x y z
N MET A 1 3.19 -14.46 22.57
CA MET A 1 1.90 -14.68 21.86
C MET A 1 1.33 -13.41 21.22
N ALA A 2 1.52 -12.22 21.81
CA ALA A 2 0.95 -10.98 21.27
C ALA A 2 1.63 -10.43 19.99
N LEU A 3 2.94 -10.65 19.82
CA LEU A 3 3.70 -10.07 18.69
C LEU A 3 3.25 -10.57 17.30
N PRO A 4 3.05 -11.88 17.05
CA PRO A 4 2.54 -12.35 15.76
C PRO A 4 1.15 -11.80 15.41
N LEU A 5 0.29 -11.64 16.41
CA LEU A 5 -1.04 -11.05 16.22
C LEU A 5 -0.94 -9.58 15.85
N LEU A 6 -0.04 -8.83 16.50
CA LEU A 6 0.23 -7.43 16.16
C LEU A 6 0.71 -7.29 14.71
N ILE A 7 1.65 -8.14 14.28
CA ILE A 7 2.16 -8.14 12.90
C ILE A 7 1.04 -8.45 11.91
N LEU A 8 0.19 -9.45 12.20
CA LEU A 8 -0.96 -9.77 11.36
C LEU A 8 -1.95 -8.61 11.25
N CYS A 9 -2.24 -7.93 12.37
CA CYS A 9 -3.09 -6.74 12.37
C CYS A 9 -2.48 -5.61 11.54
N LEU A 10 -1.17 -5.36 11.68
CA LEU A 10 -0.48 -4.33 10.89
C LEU A 10 -0.53 -4.63 9.39
N ILE A 11 -0.37 -5.89 8.99
CA ILE A 11 -0.50 -6.33 7.59
C ILE A 11 -1.92 -6.06 7.06
N ILE A 12 -2.95 -6.44 7.80
CA ILE A 12 -4.34 -6.22 7.37
C ILE A 12 -4.63 -4.72 7.24
N VAL A 13 -4.16 -3.92 8.20
CA VAL A 13 -4.33 -2.45 8.17
C VAL A 13 -3.53 -1.82 7.04
N HIS A 14 -2.34 -2.36 6.70
CA HIS A 14 -1.52 -1.91 5.57
C HIS A 14 -2.30 -1.99 4.26
N GLU A 15 -2.80 -3.19 3.94
CA GLU A 15 -3.58 -3.39 2.72
C GLU A 15 -4.86 -2.57 2.73
N LEU A 16 -5.55 -2.48 3.88
CA LEU A 16 -6.77 -1.69 4.00
C LEU A 16 -6.52 -0.21 3.71
N ILE A 17 -5.37 0.36 4.12
CA ILE A 17 -5.03 1.76 3.82
C ILE A 17 -4.79 1.96 2.31
N HIS A 18 -4.16 1.00 1.61
CA HIS A 18 -4.09 1.05 0.14
C HIS A 18 -5.51 1.12 -0.45
N GLY A 19 -6.37 0.18 -0.05
CA GLY A 19 -7.73 0.06 -0.55
C GLY A 19 -8.59 1.29 -0.27
N ILE A 20 -8.58 1.82 0.96
CA ILE A 20 -9.26 3.07 1.33
C ILE A 20 -8.79 4.20 0.41
N THR A 21 -7.48 4.35 0.24
CA THR A 21 -6.92 5.46 -0.52
C THR A 21 -7.31 5.38 -1.99
N TRP A 22 -7.23 4.19 -2.61
CA TRP A 22 -7.65 4.01 -3.99
C TRP A 22 -9.16 4.09 -4.18
N ALA A 23 -9.97 3.59 -3.24
CA ALA A 23 -11.42 3.69 -3.26
C ALA A 23 -11.94 5.13 -3.26
N ILE A 24 -11.20 6.09 -2.69
CA ILE A 24 -11.58 7.51 -2.75
C ILE A 24 -11.54 8.03 -4.21
N PHE A 25 -10.66 7.47 -5.04
CA PHE A 25 -10.45 7.92 -6.42
C PHE A 25 -11.11 7.04 -7.48
N ALA A 26 -11.38 5.77 -7.16
CA ALA A 26 -12.12 4.86 -8.03
C ALA A 26 -13.58 5.33 -8.21
N LYS A 27 -14.12 5.17 -9.43
CA LYS A 27 -15.51 5.52 -9.77
C LYS A 27 -16.50 4.66 -8.98
N ASN A 28 -16.22 3.37 -8.83
CA ASN A 28 -17.06 2.45 -8.05
C ASN A 28 -16.61 2.33 -6.58
N HIS A 29 -15.71 3.20 -6.13
CA HIS A 29 -15.20 3.24 -4.76
C HIS A 29 -14.68 1.88 -4.27
N PHE A 30 -15.12 1.41 -3.11
CA PHE A 30 -14.71 0.13 -2.53
C PHE A 30 -15.13 -1.09 -3.35
N HIS A 31 -16.14 -0.98 -4.23
CA HIS A 31 -16.51 -2.10 -5.12
C HIS A 31 -15.45 -2.36 -6.20
N ALA A 32 -14.54 -1.42 -6.43
CA ALA A 32 -13.40 -1.59 -7.33
C ALA A 32 -12.18 -2.23 -6.64
N ILE A 33 -12.23 -2.43 -5.32
CA ILE A 33 -11.11 -2.92 -4.51
C ILE A 33 -11.30 -4.39 -4.18
N ASP A 34 -10.23 -5.17 -4.31
CA ASP A 34 -10.17 -6.56 -3.93
C ASP A 34 -8.95 -6.85 -3.07
N PHE A 35 -9.14 -7.75 -2.11
CA PHE A 35 -8.14 -8.12 -1.12
C PHE A 35 -7.95 -9.62 -1.12
N GLY A 36 -6.72 -10.07 -0.97
CA GLY A 36 -6.45 -11.50 -0.86
C GLY A 36 -5.04 -11.82 -0.42
N ILE A 37 -4.68 -13.09 -0.59
CA ILE A 37 -3.35 -13.61 -0.30
C ILE A 37 -2.88 -14.39 -1.52
N VAL A 38 -1.71 -14.04 -2.03
CA VAL A 38 -1.00 -14.83 -3.03
C VAL A 38 -0.32 -15.99 -2.30
N TRP A 39 -0.96 -17.16 -2.28
CA TRP A 39 -0.49 -18.33 -1.51
C TRP A 39 0.90 -18.85 -1.91
N SER A 40 1.33 -18.63 -3.17
CA SER A 40 2.66 -19.04 -3.65
C SER A 40 3.80 -18.23 -3.03
N THR A 41 3.54 -16.97 -2.67
CA THR A 41 4.53 -16.06 -2.04
C THR A 41 4.13 -15.67 -0.62
N LEU A 42 3.00 -16.17 -0.11
CA LEU A 42 2.38 -15.80 1.16
C LEU A 42 2.24 -14.27 1.33
N SER A 43 2.03 -13.56 0.23
CA SER A 43 1.96 -12.11 0.22
C SER A 43 0.50 -11.66 0.22
N PRO A 44 0.08 -10.84 1.20
CA PRO A 44 -1.21 -10.17 1.12
C PRO A 44 -1.20 -9.20 -0.07
N TYR A 45 -2.37 -8.93 -0.64
CA TYR A 45 -2.51 -7.92 -1.68
C TYR A 45 -3.79 -7.12 -1.52
N CYS A 46 -3.72 -5.89 -2.01
CA CYS A 46 -4.84 -5.03 -2.33
C CYS A 46 -4.74 -4.64 -3.80
N THR A 47 -5.82 -4.83 -4.56
CA THR A 47 -5.89 -4.46 -5.97
C THR A 47 -7.07 -3.52 -6.22
N CYS A 48 -6.87 -2.53 -7.08
CA CYS A 48 -7.94 -1.73 -7.67
C CYS A 48 -8.08 -2.11 -9.16
N PHE A 49 -9.23 -2.66 -9.56
CA PHE A 49 -9.47 -3.05 -10.96
C PHE A 49 -9.86 -1.88 -11.86
N GLU A 50 -10.09 -0.72 -11.29
CA GLU A 50 -10.39 0.49 -12.05
C GLU A 50 -9.13 1.32 -12.35
N PRO A 51 -9.09 1.94 -13.54
CA PRO A 51 -7.95 2.74 -13.94
C PRO A 51 -7.83 4.02 -13.09
N LEU A 52 -6.67 4.19 -12.47
CA LEU A 52 -6.32 5.38 -11.69
C LEU A 52 -5.33 6.27 -12.44
N LYS A 53 -5.37 7.58 -12.16
CA LYS A 53 -4.30 8.50 -12.61
C LYS A 53 -3.00 8.14 -11.87
N LYS A 54 -1.85 8.35 -12.52
CA LYS A 54 -0.52 8.09 -11.93
C LYS A 54 -0.37 8.59 -10.50
N TRP A 55 -0.73 9.86 -10.23
CA TRP A 55 -0.58 10.43 -8.88
C TRP A 55 -1.52 9.78 -7.86
N GLN A 56 -2.72 9.33 -8.25
CA GLN A 56 -3.68 8.65 -7.37
C GLN A 56 -3.18 7.25 -7.03
N TYR A 57 -2.63 6.56 -8.03
CA TYR A 57 -1.97 5.27 -7.82
C TYR A 57 -0.79 5.42 -6.86
N LEU A 58 0.15 6.34 -7.14
CA LEU A 58 1.32 6.61 -6.30
C LEU A 58 0.94 7.01 -4.88
N LEU A 59 -0.09 7.83 -4.71
CA LEU A 59 -0.58 8.21 -3.39
C LEU A 59 -1.07 6.98 -2.62
N GLY A 60 -1.96 6.17 -3.21
CA GLY A 60 -2.45 4.96 -2.54
C GLY A 60 -1.36 3.93 -2.27
N THR A 61 -0.35 3.79 -3.15
CA THR A 61 0.83 2.97 -2.87
C THR A 61 1.68 3.51 -1.72
N ALA A 62 1.83 4.82 -1.58
CA ALA A 62 2.66 5.41 -0.52
C ALA A 62 1.97 5.47 0.85
N MET A 63 0.63 5.52 0.88
CA MET A 63 -0.12 5.86 2.09
C MET A 63 0.10 4.94 3.30
N PRO A 64 0.18 3.60 3.17
CA PRO A 64 0.39 2.76 4.34
C PRO A 64 1.70 3.07 5.07
N THR A 65 2.80 3.22 4.31
CA THR A 65 4.11 3.60 4.86
C THR A 65 4.09 4.99 5.49
N LEU A 66 3.39 5.95 4.87
CA LEU A 66 3.25 7.30 5.43
C LEU A 66 2.44 7.32 6.73
N VAL A 67 1.34 6.57 6.80
CA VAL A 67 0.42 6.56 7.94
C VAL A 67 0.96 5.70 9.07
N LEU A 68 1.24 4.42 8.80
CA LEU A 68 1.66 3.46 9.82
C LEU A 68 3.13 3.63 10.20
N GLY A 69 3.98 3.97 9.23
CA GLY A 69 5.38 4.27 9.46
C GLY A 69 5.58 5.69 9.98
N GLY A 70 5.43 6.68 9.11
CA GLY A 70 5.68 8.09 9.47
C GLY A 70 4.78 8.60 10.59
N GLY A 71 3.45 8.46 10.43
CA GLY A 71 2.47 8.87 11.44
C GLY A 71 2.62 8.08 12.74
N GLY A 72 2.80 6.76 12.65
CA GLY A 72 3.05 5.89 13.80
C GLY A 72 4.29 6.31 14.59
N ALA A 73 5.40 6.64 13.92
CA ALA A 73 6.63 7.09 14.57
C ALA A 73 6.44 8.42 15.32
N VAL A 74 5.72 9.39 14.71
CA VAL A 74 5.40 10.67 15.38
C VAL A 74 4.59 10.41 16.65
N VAL A 75 3.53 9.60 16.56
CA VAL A 75 2.69 9.25 17.73
C VAL A 75 3.50 8.51 18.80
N ALA A 76 4.41 7.61 18.39
CA ALA A 76 5.28 6.88 19.30
C ALA A 76 6.19 7.81 20.10
N VAL A 77 6.81 8.80 19.45
CA VAL A 77 7.66 9.79 20.12
C VAL A 77 6.84 10.66 21.07
N MET A 78 5.67 11.15 20.63
CA MET A 78 4.80 12.00 21.45
C MET A 78 4.27 11.28 22.69
N THR A 79 4.03 9.97 22.59
CA THR A 79 3.50 9.15 23.70
C THR A 79 4.58 8.42 24.49
N ASN A 80 5.85 8.56 24.10
CA ASN A 80 7.00 7.85 24.66
C ASN A 80 6.81 6.32 24.69
N GLN A 81 6.25 5.75 23.63
CA GLN A 81 5.96 4.33 23.53
C GLN A 81 6.94 3.61 22.60
N LEU A 82 7.93 2.94 23.20
CA LEU A 82 8.98 2.24 22.46
C LEU A 82 8.44 1.11 21.55
N LEU A 83 7.41 0.39 21.99
CA LEU A 83 6.79 -0.66 21.17
C LEU A 83 6.13 -0.10 19.91
N LEU A 84 5.45 1.05 20.02
CA LEU A 84 4.84 1.71 18.86
C LEU A 84 5.91 2.25 17.90
N PHE A 85 7.04 2.70 18.45
CA PHE A 85 8.18 3.14 17.64
C PHE A 85 8.76 1.99 16.81
N PHE A 86 9.00 0.82 17.41
CA PHE A 86 9.45 -0.36 16.67
C PHE A 86 8.42 -0.87 15.66
N ALA A 87 7.12 -0.78 15.99
CA ALA A 87 6.07 -1.11 15.03
C ALA A 87 6.09 -0.16 13.82
N ALA A 88 6.26 1.14 14.04
CA ALA A 88 6.36 2.14 12.98
C ALA A 88 7.62 1.92 12.11
N GLU A 89 8.77 1.66 12.73
CA GLU A 89 10.01 1.34 12.01
C GLU A 89 9.86 0.08 11.16
N TYR A 90 9.23 -0.97 11.70
CA TYR A 90 8.92 -2.18 10.95
C TYR A 90 8.07 -1.87 9.72
N MET A 91 7.06 -0.99 9.83
CA MET A 91 6.21 -0.59 8.70
C MET A 91 6.94 0.26 7.65
N ILE A 92 7.95 1.04 8.05
CA ILE A 92 8.81 1.76 7.10
C ILE A 92 9.66 0.77 6.31
N LEU A 93 10.27 -0.22 6.99
CA LEU A 93 11.12 -1.21 6.37
C LEU A 93 10.34 -2.19 5.48
N SER A 94 9.12 -2.57 5.88
CA SER A 94 8.27 -3.48 5.10
C SER A 94 7.67 -2.82 3.86
N GLY A 95 7.53 -1.49 3.83
CA GLY A 95 7.09 -0.71 2.67
C GLY A 95 8.05 -0.70 1.45
N GLY A 96 9.11 -1.52 1.46
CA GLY A 96 10.08 -1.60 0.36
C GLY A 96 9.47 -2.03 -0.98
N GLY A 97 8.47 -2.92 -0.96
CA GLY A 97 7.74 -3.33 -2.16
C GLY A 97 6.98 -2.17 -2.81
N ASP A 98 6.28 -1.39 -1.98
CA ASP A 98 5.56 -0.18 -2.40
C ASP A 98 6.51 0.87 -2.96
N PHE A 99 7.65 1.07 -2.29
CA PHE A 99 8.69 1.99 -2.76
C PHE A 99 9.23 1.56 -4.13
N GLN A 100 9.44 0.26 -4.36
CA GLN A 100 9.87 -0.25 -5.66
C GLN A 100 8.82 0.01 -6.75
N LEU A 101 7.53 -0.15 -6.45
CA LEU A 101 6.43 0.16 -7.38
C LEU A 101 6.38 1.65 -7.72
N ILE A 102 6.53 2.51 -6.71
CA ILE A 102 6.61 3.97 -6.88
C ILE A 102 7.78 4.34 -7.78
N LEU A 103 8.97 3.81 -7.51
CA LEU A 103 10.18 4.10 -8.27
C LEU A 103 10.04 3.64 -9.74
N ARG A 104 9.56 2.41 -9.96
CA ARG A 104 9.28 1.89 -11.31
C ARG A 104 8.26 2.76 -12.05
N SER A 105 7.21 3.21 -11.38
CA SER A 105 6.19 4.09 -11.97
C SER A 105 6.76 5.46 -12.35
N ILE A 106 7.63 6.05 -11.52
CA ILE A 106 8.30 7.32 -11.82
C ILE A 106 9.28 7.19 -12.99
N LEU A 107 10.10 6.13 -13.01
CA LEU A 107 11.09 5.87 -14.05
C LEU A 107 10.47 5.44 -15.39
N ALA A 108 9.26 4.87 -15.38
CA ALA A 108 8.50 4.59 -16.60
C ALA A 108 7.96 5.90 -17.21
N ASP A 109 8.67 6.41 -18.21
CA ASP A 109 8.38 7.68 -18.91
C ASP A 109 7.25 7.52 -19.94
N LYS A 110 6.03 7.26 -19.47
CA LYS A 110 4.81 7.27 -20.29
C LYS A 110 3.83 8.32 -19.77
N ARG A 111 3.92 9.53 -20.33
CA ARG A 111 2.92 10.60 -20.15
C ARG A 111 1.57 10.10 -20.68
N GLU A 112 0.56 10.12 -19.81
CA GLU A 112 -0.82 9.65 -20.08
C GLU A 112 -1.03 8.14 -20.15
N SER A 113 -0.64 7.44 -19.09
CA SER A 113 -1.04 6.06 -18.88
C SER A 113 -1.93 5.89 -17.65
N LEU A 114 -2.95 5.04 -17.78
CA LEU A 114 -3.82 4.61 -16.69
C LEU A 114 -3.17 3.41 -15.99
N TYR A 115 -3.14 3.44 -14.67
CA TYR A 115 -2.51 2.39 -13.87
C TYR A 115 -3.59 1.54 -13.23
N CYS A 116 -3.53 0.23 -13.44
CA CYS A 116 -4.28 -0.77 -12.67
C CYS A 116 -3.30 -1.60 -11.85
N ALA A 117 -3.62 -1.85 -10.58
CA ALA A 117 -2.88 -2.85 -9.80
C ALA A 117 -3.25 -4.25 -10.34
N HIS A 118 -2.29 -5.15 -10.51
CA HIS A 118 -2.56 -6.52 -10.93
C HIS A 118 -2.30 -7.49 -9.76
N PRO A 119 -3.18 -8.46 -9.48
CA PRO A 119 -3.09 -9.28 -8.28
C PRO A 119 -2.00 -10.36 -8.30
N TYR A 120 -1.53 -10.80 -9.47
CA TYR A 120 -0.62 -11.97 -9.60
C TYR A 120 0.83 -11.66 -9.90
N GLU A 121 1.13 -10.44 -10.34
CA GLU A 121 2.50 -9.95 -10.44
C GLU A 121 2.53 -8.73 -9.52
N CYS A 122 3.49 -8.61 -8.62
CA CYS A 122 3.72 -7.36 -7.87
C CYS A 122 4.15 -6.26 -8.86
N ALA A 123 3.21 -5.84 -9.69
CA ALA A 123 3.37 -5.04 -10.89
C ALA A 123 2.04 -4.33 -11.19
N PHE A 124 2.14 -3.15 -11.77
CA PHE A 124 1.01 -2.41 -12.29
C PHE A 124 0.90 -2.64 -13.79
N VAL A 125 -0.33 -2.76 -14.30
CA VAL A 125 -0.59 -2.76 -15.73
C VAL A 125 -0.81 -1.31 -16.15
N VAL A 126 -0.03 -0.90 -17.15
CA VAL A 126 -0.09 0.43 -17.77
C VAL A 126 -0.98 0.32 -18.99
N PHE A 127 -2.18 0.88 -18.92
CA PHE A 127 -3.04 1.05 -20.09
C PHE A 127 -2.70 2.37 -20.76
N GLU A 128 -2.23 2.30 -22.01
CA GLU A 128 -2.20 3.46 -22.90
C GLU A 128 -3.63 3.75 -23.36
N LYS A 129 -3.98 5.03 -23.43
CA LYS A 129 -5.27 5.48 -23.93
C LYS A 129 -5.33 5.43 -25.46
#